data_AF-A0A2E7RKG1-F1
#
_entry.id   AF-A0A2E7RKG1-F1
#
_cell.length_a   1.000
_cell.length_b   1.000
_cell.length_c   1.000
_cell.angle_alpha   90.00
_cell.angle_beta   90.00
_cell.angle_gamma   90.00
#
_symmetry.space_group_name_H-M   'P 1'
#
loop_
_entity.id
_entity.type
_entity.pdbx_description
1 polymer ?
#
loop_
_entity_poly.entity_id
_entity_poly.type
_entity_poly.pdbx_seq_one_letter_code
_entity_poly.pdbx_strand_id
1 'polypeptide(L)' 'MSSFWGHALLLVLFSFVLSAVVSGYRHDTKAEILKGTLRRSCQFFGAVLSLGTVSYCLSLWLS' A
#
# COMPACT_ATOMS: atom_id res chain seq x y z
N MET A 1 -8.50 -13.83 14.65
CA MET A 1 -9.14 -12.91 13.67
C MET A 1 -8.83 -11.44 13.94
N SER A 2 -8.68 -11.01 15.19
CA SER A 2 -8.31 -9.62 15.57
C SER A 2 -6.99 -9.12 14.97
N SER A 3 -5.97 -9.97 14.83
CA SER A 3 -4.68 -9.54 14.28
C SER A 3 -4.70 -9.26 12.78
N PHE A 4 -5.46 -9.99 11.95
CA PHE A 4 -5.42 -9.82 10.50
C PHE A 4 -5.90 -8.42 10.06
N TRP A 5 -7.02 -7.98 10.62
CA TRP A 5 -7.55 -6.63 10.38
C TRP A 5 -6.63 -5.54 10.91
N GLY A 6 -5.95 -5.78 12.05
CA GLY A 6 -4.94 -4.86 12.57
C GLY A 6 -3.74 -4.69 11.62
N HIS A 7 -3.22 -5.79 11.07
CA HIS A 7 -2.11 -5.74 10.12
C HIS A 7 -2.52 -5.08 8.80
N ALA A 8 -3.73 -5.35 8.30
CA ALA A 8 -4.26 -4.71 7.11
C ALA A 8 -4.40 -3.19 7.28
N LEU A 9 -4.91 -2.75 8.44
CA LEU A 9 -5.09 -1.34 8.75
C LEU A 9 -3.75 -0.62 8.91
N LEU A 10 -2.76 -1.25 9.54
CA LEU A 10 -1.38 -0.75 9.61
C LEU A 10 -0.73 -0.63 8.23
N LEU A 11 -0.95 -1.59 7.35
CA LEU A 11 -0.46 -1.55 5.96
C LEU A 11 -1.03 -0.37 5.18
N VAL A 12 -2.33 -0.11 5.31
CA VAL A 12 -2.99 1.04 4.68
C VAL A 12 -2.43 2.36 5.23
N LEU A 13 -2.30 2.46 6.57
CA LEU A 13 -1.75 3.65 7.23
C LEU A 13 -0.30 3.92 6.80
N PHE A 14 0.54 2.87 6.79
CA PHE A 14 1.93 2.98 6.36
C PHE A 14 2.03 3.43 4.90
N SER A 15 1.24 2.83 4.00
CA SER A 15 1.22 3.18 2.58
C SER A 15 0.80 4.63 2.36
N PHE A 16 -0.20 5.10 3.11
CA PHE A 16 -0.69 6.47 3.03
C PHE A 16 0.34 7.47 3.53
N VAL A 17 0.96 7.21 4.68
CA VAL A 17 2.02 8.08 5.25
C VAL A 17 3.23 8.13 4.33
N LEU A 18 3.71 6.98 3.83
CA LEU A 18 4.84 6.92 2.91
C LEU A 18 4.55 7.73 1.64
N SER A 19 3.35 7.57 1.08
CA SER A 19 2.96 8.32 -0.11
C SER A 19 2.85 9.83 0.15
N ALA A 20 2.34 10.25 1.32
CA ALA A 20 2.26 11.65 1.70
C ALA A 20 3.64 12.28 1.88
N VAL A 21 4.58 11.57 2.54
CA VAL A 21 5.97 12.02 2.71
C VAL A 21 6.66 12.18 1.35
N VAL A 22 6.55 11.20 0.45
CA VAL A 22 7.17 11.28 -0.89
C VAL A 22 6.55 12.39 -1.73
N SER A 23 5.25 12.68 -1.58
CA SER A 23 4.62 13.83 -2.24
C SER A 23 5.03 15.16 -1.61
N GLY A 24 5.26 15.23 -0.30
CA GLY A 24 5.71 16.44 0.40
C GLY A 24 7.17 16.82 0.10
N TYR A 25 8.02 15.85 -0.25
CA TYR A 25 9.38 16.08 -0.74
C TYR A 25 9.44 16.65 -2.16
N ARG A 26 8.37 16.46 -2.93
CA ARG A 26 8.21 17.10 -4.23
C ARG A 26 7.57 18.46 -3.96
N HIS A 27 8.08 19.54 -4.56
CA HIS A 27 7.43 20.86 -4.53
C HIS A 27 6.13 20.85 -5.39
N ASP A 28 5.29 19.85 -5.21
CA ASP A 28 4.03 19.67 -5.91
C ASP A 28 2.98 20.59 -5.25
N THR A 29 2.08 21.13 -6.07
CA THR A 29 0.94 21.89 -5.56
C THR A 29 -0.01 20.97 -4.78
N LYS A 30 -0.76 21.52 -3.80
CA LYS A 30 -1.65 20.72 -2.91
C LYS A 30 -2.59 19.75 -3.66
N ALA A 31 -3.07 20.14 -4.83
CA ALA A 31 -3.94 19.31 -5.67
C ALA A 31 -3.19 18.12 -6.29
N GLU A 32 -1.93 18.30 -6.69
CA GLU A 32 -1.09 17.24 -7.23
C GLU A 32 -0.63 16.26 -6.15
N ILE A 33 -0.41 16.76 -4.92
CA ILE A 33 -0.13 15.92 -3.75
C ILE A 33 -1.29 14.95 -3.50
N LEU A 34 -2.54 15.41 -3.51
CA LEU A 34 -3.70 14.55 -3.25
C LEU A 34 -3.86 13.48 -4.35
N LYS A 35 -3.78 13.88 -5.62
CA LYS A 35 -3.93 12.98 -6.76
C LYS A 35 -2.77 11.98 -6.86
N GLY A 36 -1.54 12.46 -6.61
CA GLY A 36 -0.34 11.64 -6.54
C GLY A 36 -0.40 10.64 -5.39
N THR A 37 -0.94 11.07 -4.24
CA THR A 37 -1.10 10.20 -3.08
C THR A 37 -2.11 9.10 -3.34
N LEU A 38 -3.30 9.44 -3.86
CA LEU A 38 -4.31 8.44 -4.21
C LEU A 38 -3.77 7.40 -5.22
N ARG A 39 -3.07 7.86 -6.27
CA ARG A 39 -2.50 6.96 -7.29
C ARG A 39 -1.45 6.02 -6.70
N ARG A 40 -0.52 6.55 -5.89
CA ARG A 40 0.54 5.77 -5.25
C ARG A 40 -0.03 4.79 -4.22
N SER A 41 -1.03 5.19 -3.44
CA SER A 41 -1.74 4.29 -2.52
C SER A 41 -2.38 3.11 -3.25
N CYS A 42 -3.06 3.35 -4.38
CA CYS A 42 -3.62 2.29 -5.22
C CYS A 42 -2.53 1.35 -5.79
N GLN A 43 -1.42 1.92 -6.28
CA GLN A 43 -0.30 1.12 -6.77
C GLN A 43 0.29 0.23 -5.67
N PHE A 44 0.45 0.76 -4.46
CA PHE A 44 0.99 0.02 -3.32
C PHE A 44 0.01 -1.07 -2.86
N PHE A 45 -1.29 -0.76 -2.78
CA PHE A 45 -2.31 -1.72 -2.43
C PHE A 45 -2.37 -2.88 -3.45
N GLY A 46 -2.30 -2.58 -4.75
CA GLY A 46 -2.21 -3.59 -5.81
C GLY A 46 -0.95 -4.46 -5.70
N ALA A 47 0.19 -3.86 -5.37
CA ALA A 47 1.45 -4.59 -5.14
C ALA A 47 1.37 -5.54 -3.93
N VAL A 48 0.75 -5.10 -2.84
CA VAL A 48 0.56 -5.92 -1.63
C VAL A 48 -0.38 -7.10 -1.91
N LEU A 49 -1.49 -6.85 -2.61
CA LEU A 49 -2.41 -7.94 -2.99
C LEU A 49 -1.75 -8.97 -3.89
N SER A 50 -1.03 -8.52 -4.92
CA SER A 50 -0.32 -9.42 -5.83
C SER A 50 0.76 -10.24 -5.13
N LEU A 51 1.53 -9.63 -4.22
CA LEU A 51 2.47 -10.37 -3.36
C LEU A 51 1.77 -11.39 -2.47
N GLY A 52 0.62 -11.02 -1.88
CA GLY A 52 -0.20 -11.95 -1.09
C GLY A 52 -0.69 -13.14 -1.91
N THR A 53 -1.18 -12.89 -3.13
CA THR A 53 -1.60 -13.96 -4.06
C THR A 53 -0.44 -14.86 -4.45
N VAL A 54 0.72 -14.30 -4.80
CA VAL A 54 1.92 -15.08 -5.15
C VAL A 54 2.37 -15.93 -3.96
N SER A 55 2.38 -15.36 -2.75
CA SER A 55 2.72 -16.09 -1.52
C SER A 55 1.76 -17.26 -1.27
N TYR A 56 0.45 -17.05 -1.46
CA TYR A 56 -0.54 -18.11 -1.35
C TYR A 56 -0.35 -19.22 -2.40
N CYS A 57 -0.13 -18.86 -3.67
CA CYS A 57 0.16 -19.82 -4.73
C CYS A 57 1.44 -20.61 -4.45
N LEU A 58 2.49 -19.94 -3.96
CA LEU A 58 3.76 -20.59 -3.60
C LEU A 58 3.58 -21.56 -2.44
N SER A 59 2.78 -21.19 -1.43
CA SER A 59 2.41 -22.06 -0.31
C SER A 59 1.68 -23.33 -0.77
N LEU A 60 0.77 -23.20 -1.74
CA LEU A 60 0.08 -24.36 -2.34
C LEU A 60 1.02 -25.26 -3.15
N TRP A 61 2.05 -24.70 -3.79
CA TRP A 61 3.01 -25.47 -4.59
C TRP A 61 4.07 -26.19 -3.74
N LEU A 62 4.42 -25.61 -2.58
CA LEU A 62 5.36 -26.19 -1.63
C LEU A 62 4.71 -27.20 -0.66
N SER A 63 3.38 -27.25 -0.60
CA SER A 63 2.60 -28.20 0.20
C SER A 63 2.29 -29.48 -0.57
#